data_AF-A0A1N7QMQ5-F1
#
_entry.id   AF-A0A1N7QMQ5-F1
#
_cell.length_a   1.000
_cell.length_b   1.000
_cell.length_c   1.000
_cell.angle_alpha   90.00
_cell.angle_beta   90.00
_cell.angle_gamma   90.00
#
_symmetry.space_group_name_H-M   'P 1'
#
loop_
_entity.id
_entity.type
_entity.pdbx_description
1 polymer ?
#
loop_
_entity_poly.entity_id
_entity_poly.type
_entity_poly.pdbx_seq_one_letter_code
_entity_poly.pdbx_strand_id
1 'polypeptide(L)'
;MKKFIIPIAFLMLGTVKAQVSNTENYVQIKTYLDYSGTQATKSSETIQYFDGLGRPKQVIGVKASPQGKDVVTHIEYDQFGRQAKDFLPIPQSGTQSGGIYTSPLGNASSIYGGEKIYSEKALEKSPLDRIQQQIQVGNDWTGKPVKFDYDANIDGEVIKMFTTTTWENGATKSTIEYGGMYGAGQLYKNIITDEDGNKTIEFKNGKEQVLVIRKVLSGTENADTYYVYNEYDQLAWVIPPMLSKKVHWQWDDQEALAYQYRYDGRGRLVEKKLPGKGWEFMVYDKADRLIMTQDANMREKNKWLITKYESLGRVAYTGIIGGGSRTSMQSQAENLIIVEARNGSGFTKNGMQIQYSNGYFVDIETILSINYYDTYP
;
A
#
# COMPACT_ATOMS: atom_id res chain seq x y z
N MET A 1 82.28 -28.22 -2.90
CA MET A 1 80.87 -28.21 -3.37
C MET A 1 80.31 -26.80 -3.21
N LYS A 2 80.20 -26.03 -4.30
CA LYS A 2 79.64 -24.66 -4.26
C LYS A 2 78.12 -24.75 -4.45
N LYS A 3 77.34 -24.30 -3.46
CA LYS A 3 75.88 -24.30 -3.51
C LYS A 3 75.40 -23.06 -4.28
N PHE A 4 74.69 -23.25 -5.38
CA PHE A 4 73.95 -22.21 -6.07
C PHE A 4 72.56 -22.07 -5.43
N ILE A 5 72.21 -20.87 -4.98
CA ILE A 5 70.86 -20.52 -4.54
C ILE A 5 70.22 -19.72 -5.68
N ILE A 6 69.16 -20.26 -6.27
CA ILE A 6 68.32 -19.58 -7.26
C ILE A 6 67.09 -19.04 -6.52
N PRO A 7 66.80 -17.73 -6.53
CA PRO A 7 65.55 -17.23 -6.00
C PRO A 7 64.46 -17.39 -7.07
N ILE A 8 63.47 -18.24 -6.81
CA ILE A 8 62.25 -18.32 -7.60
C ILE A 8 61.33 -17.19 -7.12
N ALA A 9 61.19 -16.14 -7.94
CA ALA A 9 60.20 -15.10 -7.74
C ALA A 9 58.83 -15.62 -8.20
N PHE A 10 57.94 -15.89 -7.24
CA PHE A 10 56.56 -16.31 -7.50
C PHE A 10 55.71 -15.04 -7.72
N LEU A 11 55.34 -14.76 -8.97
CA LEU A 11 54.47 -13.63 -9.32
C LEU A 11 53.00 -14.04 -9.09
N MET A 12 52.41 -13.65 -7.96
CA MET A 12 50.97 -13.81 -7.73
C MET A 12 50.19 -12.70 -8.45
N LEU A 13 49.55 -13.05 -9.57
CA LEU A 13 48.50 -12.23 -10.20
C LEU A 13 47.20 -12.36 -9.40
N GLY A 14 47.05 -11.57 -8.34
CA GLY A 14 45.77 -11.37 -7.68
C GLY A 14 44.87 -10.47 -8.53
N THR A 15 43.62 -10.89 -8.76
CA THR A 15 42.59 -10.02 -9.35
C THR A 15 42.19 -8.97 -8.33
N VAL A 16 42.84 -7.81 -8.39
CA VAL A 16 42.45 -6.64 -7.60
C VAL A 16 41.07 -6.21 -8.10
N LYS A 17 40.02 -6.40 -7.29
CA LYS A 17 38.74 -5.74 -7.55
C LYS A 17 38.93 -4.27 -7.20
N ALA A 18 39.16 -3.44 -8.23
CA ALA A 18 39.19 -2.00 -8.07
C ALA A 18 37.85 -1.52 -7.50
N GLN A 19 37.88 -0.56 -6.58
CA GLN A 19 36.70 0.22 -6.23
C GLN A 19 36.16 0.86 -7.51
N VAL A 20 34.83 0.94 -7.64
CA VAL A 20 34.19 1.49 -8.83
C VAL A 20 34.52 2.98 -8.99
N SER A 21 34.70 3.68 -7.87
CA SER A 21 35.27 5.01 -7.82
C SER A 21 36.24 5.15 -6.65
N ASN A 22 37.36 5.84 -6.88
CA ASN A 22 38.33 6.19 -5.84
C ASN A 22 38.16 7.63 -5.34
N THR A 23 37.22 8.40 -5.91
CA THR A 23 37.07 9.84 -5.66
C THR A 23 35.69 10.20 -5.12
N GLU A 24 34.75 9.25 -5.09
CA GLU A 24 33.34 9.51 -4.79
C GLU A 24 32.80 8.49 -3.80
N ASN A 25 31.94 8.94 -2.90
CA ASN A 25 31.22 8.07 -1.98
C ASN A 25 30.09 7.36 -2.73
N TYR A 26 30.00 6.03 -2.58
CA TYR A 26 28.95 5.24 -3.21
C TYR A 26 28.51 4.02 -2.38
N VAL A 27 27.30 3.54 -2.65
CA VAL A 27 26.79 2.24 -2.22
C VAL A 27 26.54 1.41 -3.47
N GLN A 28 27.11 0.20 -3.51
CA GLN A 28 26.90 -0.77 -4.59
C GLN A 28 26.08 -1.94 -4.06
N ILE A 29 24.99 -2.26 -4.77
CA ILE A 29 24.15 -3.42 -4.54
C ILE A 29 24.33 -4.35 -5.73
N LYS A 30 24.71 -5.59 -5.46
CA LYS A 30 24.83 -6.66 -6.46
C LYS A 30 23.94 -7.82 -6.07
N THR A 31 22.94 -8.10 -6.90
CA THR A 31 21.99 -9.20 -6.71
C THR A 31 22.28 -10.29 -7.73
N TYR A 32 22.60 -11.49 -7.23
CA TYR A 32 22.80 -12.66 -8.08
C TYR A 32 21.45 -13.28 -8.45
N LEU A 33 21.22 -13.50 -9.74
CA LEU A 33 19.92 -13.94 -10.26
C LEU A 33 19.83 -15.45 -10.48
N ASP A 34 20.97 -16.14 -10.48
CA ASP A 34 21.09 -17.57 -10.81
C ASP A 34 22.04 -18.31 -9.86
N TYR A 35 22.22 -17.80 -8.63
CA TYR A 35 23.18 -18.38 -7.70
C TYR A 35 22.77 -19.79 -7.26
N SER A 36 23.57 -20.79 -7.67
CA SER A 36 23.40 -22.21 -7.36
C SER A 36 24.47 -22.76 -6.41
N GLY A 37 25.15 -21.90 -5.64
CA GLY A 37 26.12 -22.31 -4.62
C GLY A 37 27.58 -22.39 -5.07
N THR A 38 27.88 -22.34 -6.38
CA THR A 38 29.27 -22.37 -6.90
C THR A 38 29.71 -21.02 -7.45
N GLN A 39 29.07 -20.52 -8.51
CA GLN A 39 29.24 -19.15 -9.04
C GLN A 39 27.94 -18.69 -9.73
N ALA A 40 27.59 -17.42 -9.58
CA ALA A 40 26.49 -16.81 -10.32
C ALA A 40 27.00 -16.31 -11.69
N THR A 41 26.28 -16.65 -12.77
CA THR A 41 26.59 -16.16 -14.12
C THR A 41 25.75 -14.94 -14.51
N LYS A 42 24.67 -14.67 -13.76
CA LYS A 42 23.77 -13.55 -13.95
C LYS A 42 23.68 -12.73 -12.68
N SER A 43 23.90 -11.43 -12.82
CA SER A 43 23.72 -10.48 -11.72
C SER A 43 23.12 -9.19 -12.22
N SER A 44 22.32 -8.57 -11.35
CA SER A 44 21.92 -7.17 -11.48
C SER A 44 22.76 -6.33 -10.54
N GLU A 45 23.23 -5.18 -11.00
CA GLU A 45 24.11 -4.29 -10.25
C GLU A 45 23.56 -2.87 -10.27
N THR A 46 23.45 -2.25 -9.10
CA THR A 46 23.06 -0.85 -8.93
C THR A 46 24.09 -0.13 -8.08
N ILE A 47 24.46 1.09 -8.49
CA ILE A 47 25.40 1.95 -7.77
C ILE A 47 24.74 3.29 -7.51
N GLN A 48 24.74 3.72 -6.25
CA GLN A 48 24.22 5.00 -5.83
C GLN A 48 25.37 5.87 -5.34
N TYR A 49 25.57 7.02 -5.98
CA TYR A 49 26.57 8.01 -5.61
C TYR A 49 25.97 9.10 -4.73
N PHE A 50 26.78 9.63 -3.81
CA PHE A 50 26.36 10.64 -2.84
C PHE A 50 27.15 11.94 -2.99
N ASP A 51 26.53 13.06 -2.63
CA ASP A 51 27.22 14.34 -2.48
C ASP A 51 27.97 14.43 -1.14
N GLY A 52 28.62 15.58 -0.89
CA GLY A 52 29.39 15.81 0.34
C GLY A 52 28.55 15.86 1.63
N LEU A 53 27.22 15.93 1.51
CA LEU A 53 26.27 15.88 2.62
C LEU A 53 25.65 14.49 2.79
N GLY A 54 26.10 13.50 2.01
CA GLY A 54 25.57 12.13 2.05
C GLY A 54 24.22 11.97 1.37
N ARG A 55 23.78 12.94 0.53
CA ARG A 55 22.53 12.83 -0.22
C ARG A 55 22.78 12.18 -1.59
N PRO A 56 21.89 11.31 -2.09
CA PRO A 56 22.05 10.70 -3.41
C PRO A 56 22.10 11.75 -4.52
N LYS A 57 23.08 11.68 -5.42
CA LYS A 57 23.20 12.58 -6.59
C LYS A 57 23.07 11.86 -7.93
N GLN A 58 23.25 10.53 -7.93
CA GLN A 58 23.14 9.72 -9.15
C GLN A 58 22.91 8.26 -8.78
N VAL A 59 22.02 7.58 -9.50
CA VAL A 59 21.81 6.13 -9.40
C VAL A 59 22.10 5.50 -10.76
N ILE A 60 22.90 4.45 -10.79
CA ILE A 60 23.33 3.76 -12.01
C ILE A 60 22.93 2.30 -11.95
N GLY A 61 22.07 1.87 -12.87
CA GLY A 61 21.89 0.46 -13.21
C GLY A 61 22.99 0.03 -14.19
N VAL A 62 23.96 -0.74 -13.71
CA VAL A 62 25.13 -1.15 -14.50
C VAL A 62 24.69 -2.14 -15.57
N LYS A 63 24.93 -1.83 -16.84
CA LYS A 63 24.51 -2.61 -18.01
C LYS A 63 23.02 -3.01 -17.99
N ALA A 64 22.16 -2.18 -17.38
CA ALA A 64 20.76 -2.49 -17.14
C ALA A 64 19.86 -2.34 -18.39
N SER A 65 20.32 -1.66 -19.44
CA SER A 65 19.55 -1.56 -20.70
C SER A 65 19.64 -2.84 -21.54
N PRO A 66 18.69 -3.09 -22.47
CA PRO A 66 18.72 -4.27 -23.35
C PRO A 66 19.98 -4.38 -24.21
N GLN A 67 20.65 -3.26 -24.51
CA GLN A 67 21.91 -3.23 -25.26
C GLN A 67 23.15 -3.35 -24.35
N GLY A 68 22.98 -3.68 -23.06
CA GLY A 68 24.08 -3.83 -22.11
C GLY A 68 24.78 -2.52 -21.75
N LYS A 69 24.10 -1.38 -21.90
CA LYS A 69 24.57 -0.04 -21.49
C LYS A 69 24.03 0.33 -20.12
N ASP A 70 24.72 1.24 -19.44
CA ASP A 70 24.30 1.71 -18.12
C ASP A 70 23.04 2.58 -18.25
N VAL A 71 22.19 2.55 -17.23
CA VAL A 71 20.99 3.41 -17.13
C VAL A 71 21.16 4.30 -15.91
N VAL A 72 21.10 5.61 -16.10
CA VAL A 72 21.43 6.59 -15.06
C VAL A 72 20.22 7.42 -14.69
N THR A 73 19.87 7.43 -13.42
CA THR A 73 18.89 8.37 -12.85
C THR A 73 19.65 9.54 -12.23
N HIS A 74 19.41 10.74 -12.76
CA HIS A 74 19.98 11.97 -12.24
C HIS A 74 19.14 12.49 -11.07
N ILE A 75 19.81 12.98 -10.03
CA ILE A 75 19.16 13.59 -8.87
C ILE A 75 19.81 14.95 -8.64
N GLU A 76 18.99 15.99 -8.60
CA GLU A 76 19.41 17.34 -8.24
C GLU A 76 18.56 17.87 -7.09
N TYR A 77 19.17 18.77 -6.32
CA TYR A 77 18.51 19.45 -5.22
C TYR A 77 18.53 20.94 -5.48
N ASP A 78 17.50 21.63 -5.04
CA ASP A 78 17.49 23.09 -5.02
C ASP A 78 18.46 23.65 -3.96
N GLN A 79 18.56 24.98 -3.90
CA GLN A 79 19.43 25.69 -2.94
C GLN A 79 19.10 25.42 -1.46
N PHE A 80 17.92 24.88 -1.16
CA PHE A 80 17.50 24.50 0.18
C PHE A 80 17.68 23.00 0.45
N GLY A 81 18.21 22.26 -0.52
CA GLY A 81 18.49 20.84 -0.41
C GLY A 81 17.30 19.92 -0.64
N ARG A 82 16.25 20.42 -1.29
CA ARG A 82 15.01 19.68 -1.59
C ARG A 82 15.06 19.13 -3.01
N GLN A 83 14.60 17.90 -3.20
CA GLN A 83 14.49 17.28 -4.53
C GLN A 83 13.17 17.72 -5.19
N ALA A 84 13.21 18.87 -5.87
CA ALA A 84 12.04 19.42 -6.55
C ALA A 84 11.74 18.75 -7.90
N LYS A 85 12.70 17.99 -8.47
CA LYS A 85 12.54 17.30 -9.74
C LYS A 85 12.83 15.81 -9.62
N ASP A 86 11.99 15.01 -10.26
CA ASP A 86 12.17 13.57 -10.38
C ASP A 86 12.37 13.22 -11.86
N PHE A 87 13.62 12.92 -12.24
CA PHE A 87 14.02 12.63 -13.62
C PHE A 87 13.75 11.18 -14.02
N LEU A 88 13.43 10.97 -15.29
CA LEU A 88 13.41 9.65 -15.90
C LEU A 88 14.82 9.04 -15.94
N PRO A 89 14.96 7.71 -15.78
CA PRO A 89 16.24 7.03 -15.94
C PRO A 89 16.73 7.06 -17.39
N ILE A 90 17.93 7.58 -17.66
CA ILE A 90 18.46 7.76 -19.01
C ILE A 90 19.44 6.64 -19.35
N PRO A 91 19.14 5.75 -20.31
CA PRO A 91 20.13 4.88 -20.93
C PRO A 91 21.28 5.70 -21.50
N GLN A 92 22.50 5.36 -21.13
CA GLN A 92 23.70 6.08 -21.56
C GLN A 92 24.18 5.57 -22.93
N SER A 93 25.02 6.35 -23.60
CA SER A 93 25.55 6.00 -24.94
C SER A 93 26.51 4.79 -24.88
N GLY A 94 27.15 4.55 -23.74
CA GLY A 94 27.99 3.40 -23.42
C GLY A 94 27.92 3.02 -21.94
N THR A 95 28.81 2.13 -21.51
CA THR A 95 28.93 1.70 -20.10
C THR A 95 30.22 2.24 -19.49
N GLN A 96 30.13 2.75 -18.26
CA GLN A 96 31.30 3.07 -17.44
C GLN A 96 31.54 1.98 -16.38
N SER A 97 30.89 0.81 -16.54
CA SER A 97 30.91 -0.28 -15.57
C SER A 97 30.58 0.19 -14.16
N GLY A 98 29.64 1.13 -14.06
CA GLY A 98 29.23 1.72 -12.78
C GLY A 98 29.96 2.98 -12.35
N GLY A 99 30.94 3.48 -13.12
CA GLY A 99 31.57 4.78 -12.88
C GLY A 99 30.58 5.96 -12.98
N ILE A 100 30.84 7.03 -12.24
CA ILE A 100 29.99 8.23 -12.20
C ILE A 100 29.97 8.96 -13.55
N TYR A 101 28.78 9.39 -13.99
CA TYR A 101 28.61 10.21 -15.18
C TYR A 101 28.62 11.70 -14.80
N THR A 102 29.52 12.49 -15.40
CA THR A 102 29.60 13.95 -15.18
C THR A 102 28.52 14.72 -15.92
N SER A 103 28.00 14.17 -17.03
CA SER A 103 26.89 14.74 -17.81
C SER A 103 25.83 13.66 -18.08
N PRO A 104 25.11 13.19 -17.04
CA PRO A 104 24.16 12.08 -17.18
C PRO A 104 22.94 12.44 -18.05
N LEU A 105 22.61 13.74 -18.14
CA LEU A 105 21.52 14.27 -18.95
C LEU A 105 21.88 14.39 -20.44
N GLY A 106 23.17 14.30 -20.81
CA GLY A 106 23.63 14.56 -22.18
C GLY A 106 23.07 13.61 -23.23
N ASN A 107 22.67 12.39 -22.85
CA ASN A 107 22.05 11.43 -23.77
C ASN A 107 20.51 11.46 -23.75
N ALA A 108 19.89 12.32 -22.93
CA ALA A 108 18.44 12.36 -22.77
C ALA A 108 17.73 12.60 -24.11
N SER A 109 18.22 13.54 -24.92
CA SER A 109 17.59 13.87 -26.20
C SER A 109 17.62 12.74 -27.23
N SER A 110 18.64 11.88 -27.17
CA SER A 110 18.73 10.69 -28.03
C SER A 110 17.70 9.62 -27.66
N ILE A 111 17.25 9.60 -26.40
CA ILE A 111 16.32 8.60 -25.87
C ILE A 111 14.88 9.11 -25.89
N TYR A 112 14.68 10.36 -25.47
CA TYR A 112 13.38 10.97 -25.22
C TYR A 112 13.04 12.10 -26.20
N GLY A 113 13.93 12.43 -27.14
CA GLY A 113 13.72 13.54 -28.07
C GLY A 113 13.73 14.90 -27.35
N GLY A 114 12.84 15.80 -27.76
CA GLY A 114 12.67 17.12 -27.16
C GLY A 114 11.78 17.15 -25.93
N GLU A 115 11.41 16.00 -25.37
CA GLU A 115 10.48 15.92 -24.24
C GLU A 115 11.07 16.41 -22.92
N LYS A 116 10.23 16.99 -22.07
CA LYS A 116 10.54 17.21 -20.66
C LYS A 116 10.64 15.86 -19.96
N ILE A 117 11.84 15.51 -19.47
CA ILE A 117 12.14 14.18 -18.89
C ILE A 117 12.05 14.12 -17.36
N TYR A 118 11.34 15.05 -16.73
CA TYR A 118 11.20 15.06 -15.28
C TYR A 118 9.81 15.55 -14.88
N SER A 119 9.31 15.04 -13.75
CA SER A 119 8.23 15.73 -13.04
C SER A 119 8.85 16.80 -12.15
N GLU A 120 8.12 17.88 -11.92
CA GLU A 120 8.58 18.97 -11.04
C GLU A 120 7.51 19.33 -10.02
N LYS A 121 7.97 19.67 -8.82
CA LYS A 121 7.14 20.11 -7.69
C LYS A 121 7.49 21.56 -7.40
N ALA A 122 6.50 22.44 -7.47
CA ALA A 122 6.61 23.78 -6.92
C ALA A 122 6.17 23.72 -5.45
N LEU A 123 7.08 24.05 -4.54
CA LEU A 123 6.84 24.08 -3.10
C LEU A 123 6.52 25.51 -2.64
N GLU A 124 5.71 25.64 -1.60
CA GLU A 124 5.49 26.93 -0.96
C GLU A 124 6.78 27.48 -0.35
N LYS A 125 6.87 28.81 -0.25
CA LYS A 125 8.01 29.50 0.39
C LYS A 125 7.82 29.57 1.91
N SER A 126 7.52 28.43 2.54
CA SER A 126 7.32 28.30 3.98
C SER A 126 8.19 27.16 4.51
N PRO A 127 8.56 27.17 5.81
CA PRO A 127 9.29 26.06 6.42
C PRO A 127 8.56 24.71 6.39
N LEU A 128 7.28 24.69 6.04
CA LEU A 128 6.49 23.45 5.95
C LEU A 128 6.71 22.72 4.62
N ASP A 129 7.34 23.35 3.62
CA ASP A 129 7.67 22.74 2.32
C ASP A 129 6.48 22.00 1.65
N ARG A 130 5.26 22.53 1.80
CA ARG A 130 4.07 21.93 1.19
C ARG A 130 4.09 22.12 -0.34
N ILE A 131 3.64 21.10 -1.06
CA ILE A 131 3.53 21.14 -2.53
C ILE A 131 2.39 22.09 -2.89
N GLN A 132 2.64 23.06 -3.76
CA GLN A 132 1.61 23.93 -4.34
C GLN A 132 1.21 23.47 -5.73
N GLN A 133 2.19 22.98 -6.51
CA GLN A 133 1.95 22.46 -7.84
C GLN A 133 2.82 21.25 -8.12
N GLN A 134 2.30 20.33 -8.91
CA GLN A 134 3.07 19.24 -9.48
C GLN A 134 2.79 19.16 -10.98
N ILE A 135 3.85 19.15 -11.78
CA ILE A 135 3.77 19.03 -13.22
C ILE A 135 4.42 17.71 -13.62
N GLN A 136 3.70 16.92 -14.40
CA GLN A 136 4.17 15.61 -14.87
C GLN A 136 5.27 15.73 -15.93
N VAL A 137 5.88 14.58 -16.23
CA VAL A 137 6.86 14.40 -17.31
C VAL A 137 6.17 14.62 -18.66
N GLY A 138 6.86 15.23 -19.62
CA GLY A 138 6.38 15.49 -20.98
C GLY A 138 5.99 16.95 -21.22
N ASN A 139 6.19 17.41 -22.45
CA ASN A 139 5.98 18.81 -22.82
C ASN A 139 4.51 19.23 -22.70
N ASP A 140 3.59 18.35 -23.09
CA ASP A 140 2.13 18.59 -23.05
C ASP A 140 1.61 18.90 -21.65
N TRP A 141 2.31 18.45 -20.60
CA TRP A 141 1.93 18.64 -19.21
C TRP A 141 2.40 19.97 -18.63
N THR A 142 3.33 20.68 -19.30
CA THR A 142 3.93 21.92 -18.78
C THR A 142 2.89 22.99 -18.42
N GLY A 143 1.80 23.07 -19.20
CA GLY A 143 0.69 24.00 -18.95
C GLY A 143 -0.45 23.42 -18.11
N LYS A 144 -0.34 22.17 -17.65
CA LYS A 144 -1.39 21.42 -16.95
C LYS A 144 -0.89 20.91 -15.57
N PRO A 145 -0.53 21.81 -14.64
CA PRO A 145 -0.14 21.39 -13.29
C PRO A 145 -1.34 20.84 -12.52
N VAL A 146 -1.10 19.78 -11.75
CA VAL A 146 -1.93 19.50 -10.57
C VAL A 146 -1.65 20.61 -9.56
N LYS A 147 -2.69 21.21 -9.00
CA LYS A 147 -2.58 22.27 -7.99
C LYS A 147 -3.09 21.80 -6.64
N PHE A 148 -2.40 22.23 -5.60
CA PHE A 148 -2.70 21.91 -4.21
C PHE A 148 -2.89 23.22 -3.46
N ASP A 149 -4.08 23.45 -2.93
CA ASP A 149 -4.38 24.57 -2.05
C ASP A 149 -4.71 24.05 -0.65
N TYR A 150 -4.28 24.82 0.36
CA TYR A 150 -4.46 24.47 1.77
C TYR A 150 -5.15 25.64 2.48
N ASP A 151 -6.30 25.36 3.07
CA ASP A 151 -7.16 26.34 3.71
C ASP A 151 -7.81 25.72 4.97
N ALA A 152 -8.69 26.47 5.61
CA ALA A 152 -9.66 25.96 6.57
C ALA A 152 -11.09 26.05 6.02
N ASN A 153 -12.01 25.27 6.58
CA ASN A 153 -13.41 25.38 6.18
C ASN A 153 -14.00 26.75 6.55
N ILE A 154 -14.97 27.21 5.78
CA ILE A 154 -15.79 28.37 6.15
C ILE A 154 -17.02 27.95 6.97
N ASP A 155 -17.68 28.93 7.58
CA ASP A 155 -18.89 28.70 8.36
C ASP A 155 -20.00 28.08 7.50
N GLY A 156 -20.62 27.00 7.99
CA GLY A 156 -21.72 26.34 7.28
C GLY A 156 -21.33 25.47 6.07
N GLU A 157 -20.04 25.30 5.78
CA GLU A 157 -19.58 24.61 4.57
C GLU A 157 -19.77 23.08 4.60
N VAL A 158 -19.68 22.50 5.80
CA VAL A 158 -19.66 21.05 6.03
C VAL A 158 -20.66 20.70 7.12
N ILE A 159 -21.49 19.69 6.86
CA ILE A 159 -22.42 19.15 7.86
C ILE A 159 -21.61 18.37 8.91
N LYS A 160 -21.91 18.62 10.18
CA LYS A 160 -21.36 17.85 11.28
C LYS A 160 -22.24 16.64 11.52
N MET A 161 -21.64 15.45 11.38
CA MET A 161 -22.25 14.18 11.75
C MET A 161 -21.41 13.54 12.84
N PHE A 162 -22.08 12.95 13.82
CA PHE A 162 -21.44 12.19 14.88
C PHE A 162 -22.23 10.91 15.12
N THR A 163 -21.71 10.05 15.98
CA THR A 163 -22.42 8.82 16.36
C THR A 163 -22.66 8.75 17.84
N THR A 164 -23.70 8.01 18.21
CA THR A 164 -23.88 7.42 19.54
C THR A 164 -23.68 5.92 19.43
N THR A 165 -22.69 5.37 20.15
CA THR A 165 -22.31 3.95 20.08
C THR A 165 -22.76 3.15 21.30
N THR A 166 -23.40 2.02 21.01
CA THR A 166 -23.74 0.96 21.98
C THR A 166 -22.98 -0.32 21.64
N TRP A 167 -23.04 -1.33 22.52
CA TRP A 167 -22.46 -2.64 22.28
C TRP A 167 -23.57 -3.68 22.11
N GLU A 168 -23.52 -4.44 21.02
CA GLU A 168 -24.46 -5.51 20.69
C GLU A 168 -23.68 -6.73 20.23
N ASN A 169 -23.93 -7.89 20.84
CA ASN A 169 -23.32 -9.17 20.46
C ASN A 169 -21.77 -9.13 20.41
N GLY A 170 -21.14 -8.37 21.31
CA GLY A 170 -19.68 -8.22 21.36
C GLY A 170 -19.10 -7.39 20.22
N ALA A 171 -19.89 -6.50 19.60
CA ALA A 171 -19.40 -5.49 18.67
C ALA A 171 -20.04 -4.12 18.91
N THR A 172 -19.39 -3.08 18.41
CA THR A 172 -19.93 -1.72 18.39
C THR A 172 -21.17 -1.64 17.48
N LYS A 173 -22.13 -0.80 17.88
CA LYS A 173 -23.33 -0.47 17.11
C LYS A 173 -23.57 1.02 17.23
N SER A 174 -23.17 1.74 16.18
CA SER A 174 -23.22 3.19 16.12
C SER A 174 -24.42 3.66 15.30
N THR A 175 -25.16 4.64 15.82
CA THR A 175 -26.19 5.37 15.08
C THR A 175 -25.61 6.67 14.52
N ILE A 176 -26.20 7.26 13.48
CA ILE A 176 -25.75 8.55 12.92
C ILE A 176 -26.68 9.64 13.43
N GLU A 177 -26.10 10.72 13.93
CA GLU A 177 -26.83 11.88 14.42
C GLU A 177 -26.38 13.17 13.73
N TYR A 178 -27.33 14.06 13.47
CA TYR A 178 -27.06 15.38 12.92
C TYR A 178 -26.56 16.32 14.02
N GLY A 179 -25.34 16.83 13.85
CA GLY A 179 -24.66 17.71 14.80
C GLY A 179 -24.61 19.18 14.39
N GLY A 180 -25.44 19.61 13.44
CA GLY A 180 -25.38 20.96 12.89
C GLY A 180 -24.39 21.07 11.72
N MET A 181 -23.77 22.24 11.59
CA MET A 181 -22.70 22.50 10.63
C MET A 181 -21.42 22.88 11.38
N TYR A 182 -20.28 22.63 10.76
CA TYR A 182 -19.00 23.14 11.27
C TYR A 182 -18.93 24.66 11.12
N GLY A 183 -18.42 25.32 12.16
CA GLY A 183 -18.09 26.74 12.11
C GLY A 183 -16.80 27.00 11.34
N ALA A 184 -16.55 28.27 11.01
CA ALA A 184 -15.33 28.65 10.30
C ALA A 184 -14.05 28.23 11.05
N GLY A 185 -13.05 27.72 10.33
CA GLY A 185 -11.73 27.40 10.87
C GLY A 185 -11.64 26.11 11.69
N GLN A 186 -12.68 25.27 11.72
CA GLN A 186 -12.73 24.06 12.56
C GLN A 186 -12.11 22.81 11.90
N LEU A 187 -11.98 22.81 10.58
CA LEU A 187 -11.50 21.71 9.76
C LEU A 187 -10.39 22.18 8.84
N TYR A 188 -9.38 21.36 8.66
CA TYR A 188 -8.41 21.51 7.58
C TYR A 188 -9.08 21.21 6.25
N LYS A 189 -8.83 22.05 5.25
CA LYS A 189 -9.40 21.97 3.91
C LYS A 189 -8.28 21.89 2.89
N ASN A 190 -8.11 20.72 2.27
CA ASN A 190 -7.14 20.50 1.22
C ASN A 190 -7.85 20.43 -0.12
N ILE A 191 -7.43 21.22 -1.10
CA ILE A 191 -8.02 21.26 -2.44
C ILE A 191 -6.99 20.74 -3.42
N ILE A 192 -7.38 19.74 -4.21
CA ILE A 192 -6.60 19.24 -5.34
C ILE A 192 -7.36 19.60 -6.60
N THR A 193 -6.72 20.37 -7.47
CA THR A 193 -7.19 20.60 -8.84
C THR A 193 -6.35 19.75 -9.77
N ASP A 194 -6.97 18.81 -10.47
CA ASP A 194 -6.26 17.95 -11.43
C ASP A 194 -5.87 18.72 -12.70
N GLU A 195 -5.14 18.04 -13.59
CA GLU A 195 -4.62 18.59 -14.83
C GLU A 195 -5.71 19.07 -15.82
N ASP A 196 -6.94 18.59 -15.66
CA ASP A 196 -8.11 18.97 -16.46
C ASP A 196 -8.98 20.04 -15.75
N GLY A 197 -8.60 20.46 -14.54
CA GLY A 197 -9.28 21.49 -13.77
C GLY A 197 -10.38 20.99 -12.84
N ASN A 198 -10.58 19.67 -12.71
CA ASN A 198 -11.56 19.11 -11.77
C ASN A 198 -11.05 19.23 -10.34
N LYS A 199 -11.93 19.64 -9.43
CA LYS A 199 -11.57 19.89 -8.03
C LYS A 199 -12.05 18.79 -7.11
N THR A 200 -11.15 18.33 -6.25
CA THR A 200 -11.42 17.46 -5.11
C THR A 200 -11.05 18.21 -3.85
N ILE A 201 -11.98 18.30 -2.90
CA ILE A 201 -11.77 18.95 -1.61
C ILE A 201 -11.85 17.88 -0.52
N GLU A 202 -10.83 17.82 0.32
CA GLU A 202 -10.76 16.95 1.49
C GLU A 202 -10.87 17.80 2.74
N PHE A 203 -11.80 17.45 3.63
CA PHE A 203 -11.96 18.07 4.94
C PHE A 203 -11.51 17.11 6.03
N LYS A 204 -10.60 17.57 6.90
CA LYS A 204 -10.03 16.80 8.01
C LYS A 204 -10.26 17.48 9.35
N ASN A 205 -10.46 16.69 10.40
CA ASN A 205 -10.49 17.21 11.77
C ASN A 205 -9.08 17.34 12.36
N GLY A 206 -8.98 17.83 13.61
CA GLY A 206 -7.72 17.96 14.33
C GLY A 206 -6.99 16.66 14.66
N LYS A 207 -7.60 15.49 14.42
CA LYS A 207 -6.97 14.15 14.55
C LYS A 207 -6.51 13.60 13.20
N GLU A 208 -6.50 14.44 12.15
CA GLU A 208 -6.17 14.06 10.76
C GLU A 208 -7.15 13.05 10.13
N GLN A 209 -8.29 12.77 10.75
CA GLN A 209 -9.34 11.93 10.16
C GLN A 209 -10.06 12.71 9.06
N VAL A 210 -10.18 12.09 7.89
CA VAL A 210 -10.97 12.62 6.77
C VAL A 210 -12.44 12.54 7.13
N LEU A 211 -13.13 13.67 7.21
CA LEU A 211 -14.57 13.70 7.48
C LEU A 211 -15.39 13.76 6.19
N VAL A 212 -14.91 14.49 5.20
CA VAL A 212 -15.60 14.64 3.91
C VAL A 212 -14.60 14.63 2.76
N ILE A 213 -14.92 13.88 1.73
CA ILE A 213 -14.34 14.04 0.39
C ILE A 213 -15.44 14.62 -0.51
N ARG A 214 -15.20 15.81 -1.04
CA ARG A 214 -16.09 16.55 -1.91
C ARG A 214 -15.53 16.59 -3.33
N LYS A 215 -16.26 16.03 -4.28
CA LYS A 215 -15.99 16.21 -5.72
C LYS A 215 -16.83 17.38 -6.23
N VAL A 216 -16.18 18.42 -6.75
CA VAL A 216 -16.87 19.58 -7.31
C VAL A 216 -17.32 19.23 -8.73
N LEU A 217 -18.63 19.09 -8.94
CA LEU A 217 -19.21 18.73 -10.24
C LEU A 217 -19.51 19.98 -11.09
N SER A 218 -19.89 21.07 -10.43
CA SER A 218 -20.09 22.38 -11.05
C SER A 218 -19.92 23.50 -10.00
N GLY A 219 -20.09 24.77 -10.39
CA GLY A 219 -20.06 25.89 -9.45
C GLY A 219 -21.14 25.86 -8.36
N THR A 220 -22.15 24.98 -8.48
CA THR A 220 -23.27 24.88 -7.53
C THR A 220 -23.55 23.46 -7.06
N GLU A 221 -22.91 22.45 -7.66
CA GLU A 221 -23.15 21.04 -7.34
C GLU A 221 -21.88 20.34 -6.90
N ASN A 222 -21.99 19.64 -5.77
CA ASN A 222 -20.94 18.85 -5.17
C ASN A 222 -21.44 17.41 -4.95
N ALA A 223 -20.54 16.45 -5.10
CA ALA A 223 -20.73 15.07 -4.67
C ALA A 223 -19.89 14.82 -3.42
N ASP A 224 -20.57 14.78 -2.26
CA ASP A 224 -19.93 14.67 -0.95
C ASP A 224 -20.01 13.23 -0.42
N THR A 225 -18.87 12.67 -0.04
CA THR A 225 -18.79 11.41 0.71
C THR A 225 -18.41 11.74 2.15
N TYR A 226 -19.28 11.42 3.10
CA TYR A 226 -18.99 11.61 4.53
C TYR A 226 -18.41 10.34 5.14
N TYR A 227 -17.44 10.51 6.02
CA TYR A 227 -16.81 9.49 6.82
C TYR A 227 -17.10 9.81 8.29
N VAL A 228 -17.91 8.97 8.93
CA VAL A 228 -18.39 9.22 10.29
C VAL A 228 -17.72 8.23 11.23
N TYR A 229 -16.95 8.77 12.18
CA TYR A 229 -16.20 8.00 13.16
C TYR A 229 -16.99 7.91 14.46
N ASN A 230 -16.83 6.79 15.15
CA ASN A 230 -17.37 6.62 16.49
C ASN A 230 -16.47 7.24 17.58
N GLU A 231 -16.95 7.19 18.81
CA GLU A 231 -16.30 7.70 20.01
C GLU A 231 -14.97 6.99 20.34
N TYR A 232 -14.68 5.88 19.65
CA TYR A 232 -13.43 5.13 19.72
C TYR A 232 -12.50 5.40 18.53
N ASP A 233 -12.76 6.46 17.74
CA ASP A 233 -11.99 6.84 16.55
C ASP A 233 -12.02 5.81 15.40
N GLN A 234 -13.00 4.90 15.41
CA GLN A 234 -13.19 3.90 14.36
C GLN A 234 -14.19 4.39 13.31
N LEU A 235 -13.93 4.15 12.03
CA LEU A 235 -14.84 4.49 10.95
C LEU A 235 -16.13 3.65 11.06
N ALA A 236 -17.21 4.24 11.55
CA ALA A 236 -18.48 3.52 11.75
C ALA A 236 -19.37 3.54 10.51
N TRP A 237 -19.34 4.64 9.76
CA TRP A 237 -20.17 4.81 8.57
C TRP A 237 -19.45 5.54 7.44
N VAL A 238 -19.78 5.16 6.21
CA VAL A 238 -19.51 5.99 5.01
C VAL A 238 -20.83 6.29 4.31
N ILE A 239 -21.10 7.57 4.12
CA ILE A 239 -22.33 8.06 3.50
C ILE A 239 -21.95 8.54 2.10
N PRO A 240 -22.32 7.82 1.03
CA PRO A 240 -21.94 8.18 -0.33
C PRO A 240 -22.70 9.40 -0.85
N PRO A 241 -22.27 9.99 -1.98
CA PRO A 241 -22.87 11.20 -2.55
C PRO A 241 -24.39 11.11 -2.80
N MET A 242 -24.88 9.93 -3.19
CA MET A 242 -26.30 9.75 -3.46
C MET A 242 -27.16 9.83 -2.20
N LEU A 243 -26.62 9.44 -1.05
CA LEU A 243 -27.31 9.55 0.24
C LEU A 243 -27.13 10.96 0.83
N SER A 244 -25.91 11.51 0.80
CA SER A 244 -25.62 12.84 1.35
C SER A 244 -26.34 13.97 0.63
N LYS A 245 -26.68 13.80 -0.67
CA LYS A 245 -27.50 14.75 -1.43
C LYS A 245 -28.95 14.82 -0.95
N LYS A 246 -29.45 13.83 -0.21
CA LYS A 246 -30.81 13.85 0.34
C LYS A 246 -30.88 14.79 1.53
N VAL A 247 -31.78 15.79 1.45
CA VAL A 247 -32.01 16.75 2.55
C VAL A 247 -32.49 16.05 3.81
N HIS A 248 -33.35 15.05 3.65
CA HIS A 248 -33.81 14.16 4.71
C HIS A 248 -33.77 12.75 4.14
N TRP A 249 -33.20 11.81 4.88
CA TRP A 249 -33.16 10.40 4.52
C TRP A 249 -33.61 9.58 5.72
N GLN A 250 -34.36 8.52 5.44
CA GLN A 250 -34.93 7.64 6.46
C GLN A 250 -34.06 6.40 6.64
N TRP A 251 -34.45 5.55 7.59
CA TRP A 251 -33.77 4.28 7.85
C TRP A 251 -33.59 3.42 6.59
N ASP A 252 -34.59 3.36 5.71
CA ASP A 252 -34.50 2.56 4.47
C ASP A 252 -33.47 3.11 3.49
N ASP A 253 -33.32 4.43 3.41
CA ASP A 253 -32.27 5.07 2.59
C ASP A 253 -30.88 4.77 3.15
N GLN A 254 -30.73 4.85 4.48
CA GLN A 254 -29.52 4.50 5.19
C GLN A 254 -29.12 3.05 4.92
N GLU A 255 -30.06 2.12 5.09
CA GLU A 255 -29.82 0.70 4.94
C GLU A 255 -29.55 0.28 3.49
N ALA A 256 -30.08 1.05 2.53
CA ALA A 256 -29.85 0.81 1.11
C ALA A 256 -28.50 1.37 0.63
N LEU A 257 -28.08 2.54 1.13
CA LEU A 257 -27.02 3.33 0.51
C LEU A 257 -25.78 3.58 1.39
N ALA A 258 -25.88 3.47 2.72
CA ALA A 258 -24.73 3.71 3.58
C ALA A 258 -23.87 2.45 3.73
N TYR A 259 -22.58 2.66 3.94
CA TYR A 259 -21.67 1.63 4.43
C TYR A 259 -21.68 1.67 5.94
N GLN A 260 -21.76 0.50 6.57
CA GLN A 260 -21.72 0.36 8.03
C GLN A 260 -20.62 -0.59 8.46
N TYR A 261 -19.94 -0.25 9.54
CA TYR A 261 -18.84 -1.03 10.11
C TYR A 261 -19.01 -1.16 11.63
N ARG A 262 -18.70 -2.35 12.15
CA ARG A 262 -18.79 -2.69 13.56
C ARG A 262 -17.55 -3.44 14.01
N TYR A 263 -17.06 -3.09 15.19
CA TYR A 263 -15.76 -3.51 15.70
C TYR A 263 -15.91 -4.24 17.02
N ASP A 264 -15.06 -5.23 17.29
CA ASP A 264 -15.01 -5.89 18.59
C ASP A 264 -14.27 -5.05 19.65
N GLY A 265 -14.18 -5.57 20.88
CA GLY A 265 -13.46 -4.95 22.00
C GLY A 265 -11.95 -4.74 21.76
N ARG A 266 -11.39 -5.32 20.69
CA ARG A 266 -9.97 -5.17 20.29
C ARG A 266 -9.81 -4.24 19.08
N GLY A 267 -10.91 -3.64 18.60
CA GLY A 267 -10.90 -2.75 17.44
C GLY A 267 -10.78 -3.46 16.09
N ARG A 268 -11.06 -4.77 16.02
CA ARG A 268 -11.07 -5.52 14.76
C ARG A 268 -12.45 -5.42 14.13
N LEU A 269 -12.50 -5.22 12.81
CA LEU A 269 -13.76 -5.18 12.06
C LEU A 269 -14.42 -6.57 12.10
N VAL A 270 -15.57 -6.70 12.75
CA VAL A 270 -16.25 -8.00 12.93
C VAL A 270 -17.59 -8.09 12.20
N GLU A 271 -18.20 -6.96 11.88
CA GLU A 271 -19.39 -6.90 11.02
C GLU A 271 -19.29 -5.71 10.09
N LYS A 272 -19.70 -5.90 8.83
CA LYS A 272 -19.86 -4.79 7.90
C LYS A 272 -21.08 -5.00 7.01
N LYS A 273 -21.70 -3.90 6.61
CA LYS A 273 -22.76 -3.88 5.61
C LYS A 273 -22.41 -2.89 4.52
N LEU A 274 -22.51 -3.34 3.28
CA LEU A 274 -22.23 -2.54 2.10
C LEU A 274 -23.53 -2.30 1.32
N PRO A 275 -23.67 -1.17 0.61
CA PRO A 275 -24.84 -0.92 -0.23
C PRO A 275 -25.08 -2.05 -1.22
N GLY A 276 -26.34 -2.48 -1.35
CA GLY A 276 -26.72 -3.61 -2.22
C GLY A 276 -26.29 -4.99 -1.72
N LYS A 277 -25.67 -5.11 -0.53
CA LYS A 277 -25.33 -6.39 0.11
C LYS A 277 -25.97 -6.50 1.49
N GLY A 278 -26.16 -7.74 1.96
CA GLY A 278 -26.48 -7.99 3.35
C GLY A 278 -25.25 -7.89 4.26
N TRP A 279 -25.45 -8.17 5.55
CA TRP A 279 -24.37 -8.18 6.54
C TRP A 279 -23.32 -9.26 6.24
N GLU A 280 -22.06 -8.86 6.37
CA GLU A 280 -20.90 -9.75 6.37
C GLU A 280 -20.30 -9.79 7.78
N PHE A 281 -19.97 -11.00 8.23
CA PHE A 281 -19.46 -11.28 9.56
C PHE A 281 -18.05 -11.87 9.46
N MET A 282 -17.23 -11.54 10.45
CA MET A 282 -15.82 -11.91 10.50
C MET A 282 -15.51 -12.50 11.89
N VAL A 283 -14.69 -13.55 11.91
CA VAL A 283 -14.24 -14.22 13.13
C VAL A 283 -12.72 -14.34 13.09
N TYR A 284 -12.10 -14.00 14.22
CA TYR A 284 -10.64 -13.98 14.36
C TYR A 284 -10.18 -14.98 15.40
N ASP A 285 -9.00 -15.55 15.21
CA ASP A 285 -8.33 -16.36 16.22
C ASP A 285 -7.51 -15.50 17.20
N LYS A 286 -6.80 -16.14 18.14
CA LYS A 286 -5.94 -15.48 19.13
C LYS A 286 -4.73 -14.78 18.51
N ALA A 287 -4.33 -15.17 17.30
CA ALA A 287 -3.22 -14.56 16.55
C ALA A 287 -3.69 -13.39 15.66
N ASP A 288 -4.92 -12.90 15.85
CA ASP A 288 -5.53 -11.82 15.06
C ASP A 288 -5.67 -12.11 13.56
N ARG A 289 -5.74 -13.40 13.20
CA ARG A 289 -5.97 -13.82 11.82
C ARG A 289 -7.46 -14.01 11.59
N LEU A 290 -7.95 -13.52 10.45
CA LEU A 290 -9.32 -13.74 10.01
C LEU A 290 -9.49 -15.21 9.60
N ILE A 291 -10.12 -16.00 10.45
CA ILE A 291 -10.28 -17.45 10.21
C ILE A 291 -11.62 -17.81 9.61
N MET A 292 -12.65 -16.95 9.75
CA MET A 292 -13.94 -17.20 9.11
C MET A 292 -14.60 -15.92 8.63
N THR A 293 -15.33 -16.06 7.53
CA THR A 293 -16.24 -15.04 7.02
C THR A 293 -17.60 -15.65 6.69
N GLN A 294 -18.66 -14.87 6.86
CA GLN A 294 -20.02 -15.27 6.49
C GLN A 294 -20.71 -14.08 5.87
N ASP A 295 -21.20 -14.23 4.64
CA ASP A 295 -22.08 -13.28 3.98
C ASP A 295 -23.56 -13.65 4.23
N ALA A 296 -24.46 -12.82 3.73
CA ALA A 296 -25.90 -13.02 3.91
C ALA A 296 -26.41 -14.35 3.34
N ASN A 297 -25.91 -14.78 2.18
CA ASN A 297 -26.35 -16.02 1.51
C ASN A 297 -25.85 -17.27 2.24
N MET A 298 -24.63 -17.22 2.77
CA MET A 298 -24.08 -18.28 3.61
C MET A 298 -24.83 -18.35 4.95
N ARG A 299 -25.21 -17.20 5.52
CA ARG A 299 -25.96 -17.12 6.78
C ARG A 299 -27.32 -17.78 6.70
N GLU A 300 -28.05 -17.61 5.59
CA GLU A 300 -29.33 -18.32 5.35
C GLU A 300 -29.21 -19.85 5.40
N LYS A 301 -27.99 -20.36 5.14
CA LYS A 301 -27.68 -21.79 5.14
C LYS A 301 -26.87 -22.23 6.35
N ASN A 302 -26.67 -21.36 7.34
CA ASN A 302 -25.79 -21.57 8.50
C ASN A 302 -24.37 -22.03 8.12
N LYS A 303 -23.82 -21.44 7.06
CA LYS A 303 -22.47 -21.74 6.54
C LYS A 303 -21.49 -20.61 6.83
N TRP A 304 -20.23 -20.98 6.95
CA TRP A 304 -19.10 -20.08 7.08
C TRP A 304 -18.02 -20.49 6.08
N LEU A 305 -17.41 -19.51 5.42
CA LEU A 305 -16.15 -19.71 4.74
C LEU A 305 -15.04 -19.71 5.79
N ILE A 306 -14.33 -20.82 5.93
CA ILE A 306 -13.19 -20.97 6.85
C ILE A 306 -11.87 -20.85 6.08
N THR A 307 -10.90 -20.15 6.68
CA THR A 307 -9.51 -20.08 6.23
C THR A 307 -8.62 -20.70 7.30
N LYS A 308 -7.91 -21.77 6.92
CA LYS A 308 -6.95 -22.46 7.75
C LYS A 308 -5.54 -22.02 7.37
N TYR A 309 -4.74 -21.73 8.37
CA TYR A 309 -3.38 -21.23 8.20
C TYR A 309 -2.38 -22.28 8.64
N GLU A 310 -1.21 -22.30 8.03
CA GLU A 310 -0.08 -23.05 8.57
C GLU A 310 0.69 -22.23 9.62
N SER A 311 1.71 -22.84 10.23
CA SER A 311 2.49 -22.26 11.34
C SER A 311 3.18 -20.93 11.00
N LEU A 312 3.52 -20.69 9.72
CA LEU A 312 4.11 -19.43 9.27
C LEU A 312 3.05 -18.37 8.90
N GLY A 313 1.76 -18.65 9.13
CA GLY A 313 0.67 -17.72 8.82
C GLY A 313 0.29 -17.65 7.34
N ARG A 314 0.85 -18.52 6.48
CA ARG A 314 0.39 -18.69 5.09
C ARG A 314 -0.93 -19.48 5.07
N VAL A 315 -1.80 -19.20 4.09
CA VAL A 315 -3.08 -19.90 3.96
C VAL A 315 -2.84 -21.34 3.50
N ALA A 316 -3.14 -22.32 4.34
CA ALA A 316 -3.02 -23.73 4.01
C ALA A 316 -4.17 -24.19 3.11
N TYR A 317 -5.41 -23.95 3.53
CA TYR A 317 -6.59 -24.27 2.74
C TYR A 317 -7.81 -23.46 3.17
N THR A 318 -8.80 -23.39 2.28
CA THR A 318 -10.10 -22.78 2.57
C THR A 318 -11.22 -23.77 2.35
N GLY A 319 -12.34 -23.56 3.02
CA GLY A 319 -13.49 -24.44 2.91
C GLY A 319 -14.78 -23.81 3.39
N ILE A 320 -15.85 -24.59 3.32
CA ILE A 320 -17.15 -24.29 3.90
C ILE A 320 -17.35 -25.20 5.12
N ILE A 321 -17.76 -24.60 6.23
CA ILE A 321 -18.15 -25.30 7.46
C ILE A 321 -19.55 -24.86 7.89
N GLY A 322 -20.28 -25.74 8.56
CA GLY A 322 -21.47 -25.33 9.31
C GLY A 322 -21.09 -24.45 10.51
N GLY A 323 -22.01 -23.61 10.98
CA GLY A 323 -21.76 -22.82 12.18
C GLY A 323 -22.97 -22.07 12.67
N GLY A 324 -22.82 -21.43 13.84
CA GLY A 324 -23.84 -20.62 14.47
C GLY A 324 -23.66 -19.13 14.19
N SER A 325 -24.13 -18.31 15.14
CA SER A 325 -23.92 -16.86 15.14
C SER A 325 -22.45 -16.48 15.20
N ARG A 326 -22.11 -15.29 14.70
CA ARG A 326 -20.75 -14.75 14.76
C ARG A 326 -20.16 -14.80 16.17
N THR A 327 -20.94 -14.44 17.19
CA THR A 327 -20.50 -14.48 18.59
C THR A 327 -20.15 -15.89 19.05
N SER A 328 -20.97 -16.90 18.71
CA SER A 328 -20.68 -18.30 19.06
C SER A 328 -19.40 -18.81 18.37
N MET A 329 -19.24 -18.50 17.08
CA MET A 329 -18.03 -18.86 16.35
C MET A 329 -16.80 -18.15 16.90
N GLN A 330 -16.94 -16.87 17.29
CA GLN A 330 -15.87 -16.09 17.92
C GLN A 330 -15.45 -16.64 19.28
N SER A 331 -16.38 -17.03 20.15
CA SER A 331 -16.05 -17.63 21.46
C SER A 331 -15.31 -18.96 21.35
N GLN A 332 -15.58 -19.75 20.30
CA GLN A 332 -14.81 -20.98 20.04
C GLN A 332 -13.38 -20.69 19.59
N ALA A 333 -13.15 -19.57 18.91
CA ALA A 333 -11.87 -19.23 18.29
C ALA A 333 -10.96 -18.32 19.14
N GLU A 334 -11.54 -17.46 19.97
CA GLU A 334 -10.87 -16.29 20.56
C GLU A 334 -9.60 -16.61 21.37
N ASN A 335 -9.54 -17.78 21.98
CA ASN A 335 -8.44 -18.20 22.84
C ASN A 335 -7.49 -19.21 22.17
N LEU A 336 -7.71 -19.54 20.89
CA LEU A 336 -6.95 -20.55 20.15
C LEU A 336 -6.04 -19.92 19.10
N ILE A 337 -4.83 -20.46 18.95
CA ILE A 337 -3.99 -20.22 17.78
C ILE A 337 -4.23 -21.39 16.84
N ILE A 338 -4.96 -21.16 15.75
CA ILE A 338 -5.44 -22.24 14.87
C ILE A 338 -4.45 -22.41 13.73
N VAL A 339 -3.63 -23.46 13.80
CA VAL A 339 -2.61 -23.75 12.79
C VAL A 339 -2.72 -25.18 12.32
N GLU A 340 -2.47 -25.39 11.05
CA GLU A 340 -2.38 -26.71 10.44
C GLU A 340 -0.93 -27.02 10.06
N ALA A 341 -0.51 -28.26 10.32
CA ALA A 341 0.80 -28.76 9.94
C ALA A 341 0.67 -29.66 8.72
N ARG A 342 1.77 -29.78 7.95
CA ARG A 342 1.89 -30.81 6.90
C ARG A 342 1.71 -32.19 7.53
N ASN A 343 0.86 -33.02 6.93
CA ASN A 343 0.60 -34.37 7.40
C ASN A 343 0.40 -35.29 6.20
N GLY A 344 1.34 -36.23 5.98
CA GLY A 344 1.30 -37.15 4.84
C GLY A 344 0.08 -38.10 4.85
N SER A 345 -0.44 -38.44 6.03
CA SER A 345 -1.71 -39.19 6.13
C SER A 345 -2.92 -38.30 5.87
N GLY A 346 -2.84 -37.03 6.30
CA GLY A 346 -3.82 -36.00 5.96
C GLY A 346 -5.25 -36.33 6.37
N PHE A 347 -6.22 -35.77 5.65
CA PHE A 347 -7.64 -36.13 5.72
C PHE A 347 -8.26 -36.14 4.31
N THR A 348 -9.38 -36.84 4.14
CA THR A 348 -10.07 -36.93 2.84
C THR A 348 -11.31 -36.06 2.84
N LYS A 349 -11.41 -35.15 1.86
CA LYS A 349 -12.62 -34.35 1.61
C LYS A 349 -12.78 -34.08 0.12
N ASN A 350 -14.03 -34.00 -0.36
CA ASN A 350 -14.34 -33.79 -1.78
C ASN A 350 -13.64 -34.79 -2.72
N GLY A 351 -13.46 -36.04 -2.27
CA GLY A 351 -12.79 -37.08 -3.05
C GLY A 351 -11.26 -36.92 -3.18
N MET A 352 -10.66 -35.96 -2.47
CA MET A 352 -9.22 -35.68 -2.51
C MET A 352 -8.60 -35.89 -1.12
N GLN A 353 -7.37 -36.40 -1.10
CA GLN A 353 -6.54 -36.44 0.11
C GLN A 353 -5.85 -35.08 0.28
N ILE A 354 -6.11 -34.41 1.40
CA ILE A 354 -5.48 -33.15 1.77
C ILE A 354 -4.35 -33.46 2.76
N GLN A 355 -3.10 -33.24 2.35
CA GLN A 355 -1.92 -33.57 3.18
C GLN A 355 -1.60 -32.48 4.24
N TYR A 356 -2.63 -31.99 4.92
CA TYR A 356 -2.52 -31.13 6.08
C TYR A 356 -3.27 -31.75 7.25
N SER A 357 -2.96 -31.34 8.48
CA SER A 357 -3.87 -31.57 9.60
C SER A 357 -5.19 -30.81 9.42
N ASN A 358 -6.18 -31.21 10.21
CA ASN A 358 -7.46 -30.52 10.33
C ASN A 358 -7.82 -30.44 11.82
N GLY A 359 -7.12 -29.56 12.56
CA GLY A 359 -7.28 -29.37 13.99
C GLY A 359 -8.20 -28.18 14.30
N TYR A 360 -9.15 -28.35 15.23
CA TYR A 360 -10.25 -27.40 15.50
C TYR A 360 -11.14 -27.16 14.28
N PHE A 361 -12.43 -26.86 14.46
CA PHE A 361 -13.36 -26.63 13.32
C PHE A 361 -13.28 -27.74 12.25
N VAL A 362 -13.29 -28.99 12.71
CA VAL A 362 -12.90 -30.15 11.90
C VAL A 362 -13.97 -30.57 10.89
N ASP A 363 -15.23 -30.18 11.12
CA ASP A 363 -16.40 -30.57 10.34
C ASP A 363 -16.55 -29.82 9.02
N ILE A 364 -15.44 -29.61 8.31
CA ILE A 364 -15.41 -28.96 7.00
C ILE A 364 -16.28 -29.78 6.06
N GLU A 365 -17.24 -29.14 5.40
CA GLU A 365 -18.19 -29.76 4.48
C GLU A 365 -17.67 -29.80 3.05
N THR A 366 -16.95 -28.76 2.64
CA THR A 366 -16.37 -28.63 1.29
C THR A 366 -15.06 -27.89 1.36
N ILE A 367 -14.06 -28.37 0.64
CA ILE A 367 -12.79 -27.68 0.40
C ILE A 367 -12.91 -26.85 -0.87
N LEU A 368 -12.42 -25.61 -0.81
CA LEU A 368 -12.48 -24.65 -1.91
C LEU A 368 -11.11 -24.37 -2.52
N SER A 369 -10.05 -24.37 -1.70
CA SER A 369 -8.68 -24.22 -2.17
C SER A 369 -7.69 -24.89 -1.22
N ILE A 370 -6.53 -25.30 -1.74
CA ILE A 370 -5.42 -25.87 -0.97
C ILE A 370 -4.13 -25.30 -1.55
N ASN A 371 -3.25 -24.81 -0.69
CA ASN A 371 -1.91 -24.34 -1.06
C ASN A 371 -0.87 -25.25 -0.39
N TYR A 372 0.08 -25.72 -1.18
CA TYR A 372 1.22 -26.50 -0.73
C TYR A 372 2.46 -25.63 -0.84
N TYR A 373 3.23 -25.55 0.23
CA TYR A 373 4.45 -24.75 0.28
C TYR A 373 5.67 -25.63 0.52
N ASP A 374 6.82 -25.15 0.04
CA ASP A 374 8.18 -25.68 0.24
C ASP A 374 8.45 -27.04 -0.42
N THR A 375 7.48 -27.96 -0.41
CA THR A 375 7.52 -29.25 -1.10
C THR A 375 6.20 -29.52 -1.81
N TYR A 376 6.28 -30.04 -3.04
CA TYR A 376 5.10 -30.52 -3.75
C TYR A 376 4.62 -31.85 -3.15
N PRO A 377 3.29 -32.05 -3.03
CA PRO A 377 2.70 -33.25 -2.45
C PRO A 377 2.96 -34.55 -3.23
#